data_AF-A0A6L9ZUE3-F1
#
_entry.id   AF-A0A6L9ZUE3-F1
#
_cell.length_a   1.000
_cell.length_b   1.000
_cell.length_c   1.000
_cell.angle_alpha   90.00
_cell.angle_beta   90.00
_cell.angle_gamma   90.00
#
_symmetry.space_group_name_H-M   'P 1'
#
loop_
_entity.id
_entity.type
_entity.pdbx_description
1 polymer ?
#
loop_
_entity_poly.entity_id
_entity_poly.type
_entity_poly.pdbx_seq_one_letter_code
_entity_poly.pdbx_strand_id
1 'polypeptide(L)'
;MLSEQQISDRQIKSSGEGSLKLPRKVSFSRALGGGLRHYYINGEPYDPESQDYILEMNTAEQWVLSNPSDSPHPFHIHVNHFQTKGDLIDLDKEDVPSNWRWWDTVAVNQTPVTIRHRFSDYDGKFVLHCHILIHEDQGMMRNVRIMDN
;
A
#
# COMPACT_ATOMS: atom_id res chain seq x y z
N MET A 1 -7.63 -29.47 -27.11
CA MET A 1 -8.00 -29.02 -25.75
C MET A 1 -6.93 -28.03 -25.33
N LEU A 2 -7.30 -26.81 -24.97
CA LEU A 2 -6.35 -25.77 -24.55
C LEU A 2 -5.96 -26.03 -23.09
N SER A 3 -4.71 -25.77 -22.71
CA SER A 3 -4.23 -26.00 -21.34
C SER A 3 -4.91 -25.05 -20.34
N GLU A 4 -4.94 -25.41 -19.06
CA GLU A 4 -5.51 -24.56 -17.99
C GLU A 4 -4.91 -23.14 -17.96
N GLN A 5 -3.63 -23.02 -18.34
CA GLN A 5 -2.95 -21.72 -18.55
C GLN A 5 -3.60 -20.89 -19.67
N GLN A 6 -4.00 -21.52 -20.77
CA GLN A 6 -4.63 -20.82 -21.90
C GLN A 6 -6.08 -20.40 -21.62
N ILE A 7 -6.73 -21.02 -20.63
CA ILE A 7 -8.07 -20.63 -20.15
C ILE A 7 -7.94 -19.42 -19.20
N SER A 8 -6.95 -19.46 -18.29
CA SER A 8 -6.58 -18.33 -17.42
C SER A 8 -6.24 -17.07 -18.24
N ASP A 9 -5.40 -17.20 -19.28
CA ASP A 9 -4.98 -16.08 -20.13
C ASP A 9 -6.12 -15.47 -20.95
N ARG A 10 -7.21 -16.21 -21.18
CA ARG A 10 -8.41 -15.69 -21.85
C ARG A 10 -9.35 -14.95 -20.91
N GLN A 11 -9.45 -15.36 -19.65
CA GLN A 11 -10.22 -14.61 -18.64
C GLN A 11 -9.54 -13.30 -18.23
N ILE A 12 -8.21 -13.25 -18.27
CA ILE A 12 -7.44 -12.04 -17.94
C ILE A 12 -7.63 -10.93 -19.01
N LYS A 13 -7.85 -11.28 -20.28
CA LYS A 13 -8.00 -10.30 -21.37
C LYS A 13 -9.36 -9.59 -21.42
N SER A 14 -10.36 -10.02 -20.64
CA SER A 14 -11.69 -9.39 -20.62
C SER A 14 -11.92 -8.42 -19.44
N SER A 15 -10.99 -8.33 -18.48
CA SER A 15 -11.17 -7.52 -17.25
C SER A 15 -10.42 -6.17 -17.25
N GLY A 16 -9.67 -5.83 -18.31
CA GLY A 16 -8.87 -4.60 -18.33
C GLY A 16 -7.74 -4.58 -17.31
N GLU A 17 -7.37 -5.74 -16.75
CA GLU A 17 -6.22 -5.88 -15.87
C GLU A 17 -4.98 -6.14 -16.71
N GLY A 18 -4.16 -5.09 -16.90
CA GLY A 18 -2.79 -5.25 -17.39
C GLY A 18 -2.02 -6.28 -16.55
N SER A 19 -0.94 -6.86 -17.10
CA SER A 19 -0.12 -7.88 -16.44
C SER A 19 0.03 -7.63 -14.94
N LEU A 20 -0.30 -8.60 -14.09
CA LEU A 20 -0.23 -8.47 -12.64
C LEU A 20 1.16 -7.97 -12.22
N LYS A 21 1.27 -6.67 -11.93
CA LYS A 21 2.49 -6.07 -11.36
C LYS A 21 2.72 -6.77 -10.01
N LEU A 22 3.95 -7.21 -9.75
CA LEU A 22 4.29 -7.82 -8.46
C LEU A 22 3.88 -6.88 -7.32
N PRO A 23 3.38 -7.41 -6.19
CA PRO A 23 2.94 -6.55 -5.09
C PRO A 23 4.08 -5.66 -4.61
N ARG A 24 3.79 -4.37 -4.45
CA ARG A 24 4.75 -3.41 -3.90
C ARG A 24 4.96 -3.71 -2.42
N LYS A 25 6.21 -3.70 -1.95
CA LYS A 25 6.53 -3.92 -0.54
C LYS A 25 6.78 -2.58 0.15
N VAL A 26 6.16 -2.37 1.29
CA VAL A 26 6.35 -1.21 2.16
C VAL A 26 6.67 -1.71 3.55
N SER A 27 7.80 -1.29 4.11
CA SER A 27 8.29 -1.73 5.41
C SER A 27 8.47 -0.55 6.34
N PHE A 28 7.87 -0.63 7.53
CA PHE A 28 8.03 0.35 8.60
C PHE A 28 9.14 -0.08 9.52
N SER A 29 10.14 0.76 9.74
CA SER A 29 11.25 0.43 10.62
C SER A 29 11.70 1.61 11.46
N ARG A 30 12.48 1.32 12.50
CA ARG A 30 13.08 2.32 13.38
C ARG A 30 14.56 2.01 13.57
N ALA A 31 15.37 3.03 13.84
CA ALA A 31 16.75 2.88 14.27
C ALA A 31 17.12 3.89 15.35
N LEU A 32 18.18 3.59 16.09
CA LEU A 32 18.82 4.54 17.01
C LEU A 32 20.01 5.19 16.29
N GLY A 33 20.01 6.52 16.21
CA GLY A 33 21.08 7.30 15.59
C GLY A 33 21.34 8.58 16.38
N GLY A 34 22.59 8.79 16.80
CA GLY A 34 22.98 9.99 17.56
C GLY A 34 22.24 10.17 18.90
N GLY A 35 21.77 9.08 19.51
CA GLY A 35 20.97 9.12 20.76
C GLY A 35 19.48 9.40 20.56
N LEU A 36 19.02 9.61 19.33
CA LEU A 36 17.62 9.83 18.98
C LEU A 36 17.05 8.60 18.26
N ARG A 37 15.73 8.42 18.39
CA ARG A 37 14.98 7.45 17.57
C ARG A 37 14.68 8.11 16.22
N HIS A 38 14.88 7.35 15.16
CA HIS A 38 14.52 7.72 13.79
C HIS A 38 13.59 6.67 13.24
N TYR A 39 12.69 7.10 12.37
CA TYR A 39 11.62 6.27 11.85
C TYR A 39 11.62 6.34 10.32
N TYR A 40 11.45 5.19 9.69
CA TYR A 40 11.69 5.02 8.26
C TYR A 40 10.55 4.26 7.61
N ILE A 41 10.39 4.54 6.32
CA ILE A 41 9.63 3.68 5.41
C ILE A 41 10.63 3.19 4.35
N ASN A 42 10.73 1.87 4.21
CA ASN A 42 11.72 1.19 3.37
C ASN A 42 13.17 1.55 3.70
N GLY A 43 13.45 1.89 4.96
CA GLY A 43 14.80 2.22 5.44
C GLY A 43 15.26 3.65 5.15
N GLU A 44 14.43 4.44 4.47
CA GLU A 44 14.74 5.82 4.09
C GLU A 44 13.92 6.81 4.91
N PRO A 45 14.51 7.95 5.34
CA PRO A 45 13.78 9.02 5.98
C PRO A 45 12.97 9.81 4.95
N TYR A 46 12.07 10.67 5.41
CA TYR A 46 11.35 11.58 4.53
C TYR A 46 12.31 12.59 3.90
N ASP A 47 12.18 12.77 2.59
CA ASP A 47 12.82 13.83 1.81
C ASP A 47 11.73 14.53 0.97
N PRO A 48 11.46 15.83 1.17
CA PRO A 48 10.41 16.52 0.43
C PRO A 48 10.68 16.59 -1.08
N GLU A 49 11.92 16.46 -1.53
CA GLU A 49 12.28 16.52 -2.95
C GLU A 49 12.21 15.15 -3.65
N SER A 50 12.07 14.06 -2.89
CA SER A 50 12.06 12.70 -3.44
C SER A 50 10.79 12.36 -4.22
N GLN A 51 10.90 11.38 -5.11
CA GLN A 51 9.78 10.73 -5.80
C GLN A 51 9.76 9.24 -5.46
N ASP A 52 9.23 8.90 -4.29
CA ASP A 52 9.37 7.55 -3.73
C ASP A 52 8.47 6.52 -4.42
N TYR A 53 7.23 6.92 -4.69
CA TYR A 53 6.25 6.08 -5.36
C TYR A 53 5.65 6.81 -6.55
N ILE A 54 5.99 6.37 -7.76
CA ILE A 54 5.39 6.84 -9.00
C ILE A 54 4.35 5.80 -9.42
N LEU A 55 3.11 6.25 -9.55
CA LEU A 55 1.93 5.42 -9.81
C LEU A 55 1.23 5.93 -11.07
N GLU A 56 0.56 5.02 -11.77
CA GLU A 56 -0.15 5.34 -13.02
C GLU A 56 -1.64 5.54 -12.73
N MET A 57 -2.21 6.62 -13.27
CA MET A 57 -3.65 6.87 -13.26
C MET A 57 -4.40 5.68 -13.89
N ASN A 58 -5.61 5.42 -13.40
CA ASN A 58 -6.50 4.33 -13.82
C ASN A 58 -5.95 2.91 -13.59
N THR A 59 -4.93 2.75 -12.74
CA THR A 59 -4.41 1.44 -12.35
C THR A 59 -4.82 1.06 -10.94
N ALA A 60 -4.74 -0.24 -10.65
CA ALA A 60 -4.84 -0.76 -9.29
C ALA A 60 -3.51 -1.42 -8.92
N GLU A 61 -3.08 -1.21 -7.67
CA GLU A 61 -1.90 -1.89 -7.14
C GLU A 61 -2.25 -2.68 -5.88
N GLN A 62 -1.53 -3.77 -5.66
CA GLN A 62 -1.54 -4.50 -4.40
C GLN A 62 -0.24 -4.21 -3.66
N TRP A 63 -0.34 -3.81 -2.39
CA TRP A 63 0.82 -3.52 -1.56
C TRP A 63 0.85 -4.46 -0.35
N VAL A 64 2.06 -4.85 0.06
CA VAL A 64 2.31 -5.64 1.28
C VAL A 64 2.99 -4.73 2.27
N LEU A 65 2.27 -4.39 3.33
CA LEU A 65 2.73 -3.57 4.45
C LEU A 65 3.35 -4.50 5.50
N SER A 66 4.56 -4.19 5.93
CA SER A 66 5.29 -5.01 6.91
C SER A 66 5.92 -4.13 7.98
N ASN A 67 6.08 -4.70 9.17
CA ASN A 67 6.72 -4.03 10.28
C ASN A 67 7.46 -5.10 11.09
N PRO A 68 8.81 -5.20 10.99
CA PRO A 68 9.59 -6.16 11.77
C PRO A 68 9.69 -5.79 13.27
N SER A 69 9.11 -4.67 13.68
CA SER A 69 9.23 -4.15 15.04
C SER A 69 8.02 -4.53 15.91
N ASP A 70 8.22 -4.47 17.23
CA ASP A 70 7.24 -4.85 18.25
C ASP A 70 6.13 -3.82 18.49
N SER A 71 6.26 -2.61 17.96
CA SER A 71 5.28 -1.52 18.12
C SER A 71 4.54 -1.32 16.80
N PRO A 72 3.19 -1.23 16.81
CA PRO A 72 2.42 -1.03 15.61
C PRO A 72 2.69 0.33 14.96
N HIS A 73 2.67 0.36 13.64
CA HIS A 73 2.71 1.58 12.85
C HIS A 73 1.40 1.72 12.08
N PRO A 74 0.51 2.67 12.41
CA PRO A 74 -0.68 2.93 11.61
C PRO A 74 -0.26 3.51 10.25
N PHE A 75 -0.39 2.74 9.17
CA PHE A 75 -0.17 3.23 7.81
C PHE A 75 -1.37 4.07 7.39
N HIS A 76 -1.12 5.31 6.95
CA HIS A 76 -2.10 6.18 6.34
C HIS A 76 -1.61 6.65 4.96
N ILE A 77 -2.51 6.74 3.98
CA ILE A 77 -2.23 7.28 2.65
C ILE A 77 -3.29 8.32 2.29
N HIS A 78 -2.85 9.46 1.79
CA HIS A 78 -3.76 10.54 1.42
C HIS A 78 -4.49 10.23 0.10
N VAL A 79 -5.62 10.92 -0.10
CA VAL A 79 -6.45 10.94 -1.33
C VAL A 79 -7.19 9.63 -1.62
N ASN A 80 -6.51 8.48 -1.55
CA ASN A 80 -7.01 7.20 -2.03
C ASN A 80 -7.37 6.28 -0.87
N HIS A 81 -8.56 5.69 -0.94
CA HIS A 81 -8.94 4.60 -0.04
C HIS A 81 -8.35 3.27 -0.53
N PHE A 82 -8.19 2.33 0.39
CA PHE A 82 -7.74 0.97 0.09
C PHE A 82 -8.61 -0.06 0.80
N GLN A 83 -8.56 -1.29 0.31
CA GLN A 83 -9.15 -2.46 0.93
C GLN A 83 -8.07 -3.34 1.55
N THR A 84 -8.36 -3.93 2.70
CA THR A 84 -7.45 -4.86 3.41
C THR A 84 -7.89 -6.29 3.18
N LYS A 85 -6.98 -7.13 2.65
CA LYS A 85 -7.26 -8.54 2.40
C LYS A 85 -7.64 -9.27 3.68
N GLY A 86 -8.76 -9.99 3.66
CA GLY A 86 -9.26 -10.76 4.80
C GLY A 86 -10.03 -9.94 5.84
N ASP A 87 -10.11 -8.62 5.72
CA ASP A 87 -10.99 -7.79 6.57
C ASP A 87 -12.38 -7.68 5.92
N LEU A 88 -13.27 -8.57 6.34
CA LEU A 88 -14.55 -8.77 5.68
C LEU A 88 -15.63 -7.79 6.18
N ILE A 89 -16.48 -7.36 5.26
CA ILE A 89 -17.70 -6.60 5.57
C ILE A 89 -18.73 -7.52 6.22
N ASP A 90 -18.86 -8.72 5.65
CA ASP A 90 -19.78 -9.78 6.06
C ASP A 90 -18.96 -11.07 6.29
N LEU A 91 -18.94 -11.53 7.54
CA LEU A 91 -18.14 -12.68 7.97
C LEU A 91 -18.65 -14.01 7.41
N ASP A 92 -19.89 -14.06 6.92
CA ASP A 92 -20.51 -15.27 6.37
C ASP A 92 -20.28 -15.39 4.84
N LYS A 93 -19.61 -14.42 4.22
CA LYS A 93 -19.33 -14.38 2.78
C LYS A 93 -17.86 -14.68 2.47
N GLU A 94 -17.61 -15.02 1.21
CA GLU A 94 -16.27 -15.36 0.72
C GLU A 94 -15.24 -14.23 0.92
N ASP A 95 -13.99 -14.61 1.15
CA ASP A 95 -12.83 -13.72 1.23
C ASP A 95 -12.40 -13.26 -0.17
N VAL A 96 -13.19 -12.35 -0.75
CA VAL A 96 -12.97 -11.75 -2.07
C VAL A 96 -12.96 -10.22 -1.99
N PRO A 97 -12.29 -9.51 -2.92
CA PRO A 97 -12.18 -8.05 -2.89
C PRO A 97 -13.52 -7.31 -2.79
N SER A 98 -14.60 -7.82 -3.37
CA SER A 98 -15.93 -7.20 -3.25
C SER A 98 -16.55 -7.27 -1.84
N ASN A 99 -16.00 -8.09 -0.96
CA ASN A 99 -16.41 -8.24 0.44
C ASN A 99 -15.38 -7.64 1.42
N TRP A 100 -14.30 -7.01 0.94
CA TRP A 100 -13.31 -6.37 1.80
C TRP A 100 -13.72 -4.96 2.20
N ARG A 101 -13.44 -4.59 3.45
CA ARG A 101 -13.71 -3.26 3.99
C ARG A 101 -12.74 -2.21 3.44
N TRP A 102 -13.24 -0.99 3.27
CA TRP A 102 -12.47 0.18 2.85
C TRP A 102 -11.91 0.96 4.06
N TRP A 103 -10.68 1.43 3.92
CA TRP A 103 -9.93 2.19 4.90
C TRP A 103 -9.08 3.27 4.22
N ASP A 104 -8.68 4.28 4.99
CA ASP A 104 -7.56 5.17 4.67
C ASP A 104 -6.36 4.94 5.60
N THR A 105 -6.57 4.20 6.70
CA THR A 105 -5.60 3.97 7.75
C THR A 105 -5.74 2.55 8.29
N VAL A 106 -4.63 1.82 8.42
CA VAL A 106 -4.61 0.46 9.01
C VAL A 106 -3.38 0.26 9.89
N ALA A 107 -3.55 -0.44 11.02
CA ALA A 107 -2.43 -0.80 11.88
C ALA A 107 -1.54 -1.87 11.22
N VAL A 108 -0.26 -1.56 11.01
CA VAL A 108 0.76 -2.50 10.55
C VAL A 108 1.47 -3.08 11.77
N ASN A 109 1.03 -4.27 12.16
CA ASN A 109 1.64 -5.08 13.22
C ASN A 109 2.78 -5.95 12.65
N GLN A 110 3.32 -6.87 13.47
CA GLN A 110 4.34 -7.82 13.02
C GLN A 110 3.83 -8.75 11.89
N THR A 111 2.54 -9.08 11.89
CA THR A 111 1.90 -9.79 10.78
C THR A 111 1.70 -8.83 9.61
N PRO A 112 2.26 -9.12 8.40
CA PRO A 112 2.08 -8.26 7.25
C PRO A 112 0.61 -8.12 6.83
N VAL A 113 0.23 -6.92 6.40
CA VAL A 113 -1.10 -6.61 5.86
C VAL A 113 -0.99 -6.46 4.36
N THR A 114 -1.85 -7.15 3.61
CA THR A 114 -1.96 -6.93 2.16
C THR A 114 -3.12 -5.98 1.90
N ILE A 115 -2.84 -4.87 1.21
CA ILE A 115 -3.84 -3.89 0.79
C ILE A 115 -3.98 -3.86 -0.72
N ARG A 116 -5.14 -3.43 -1.19
CA ARG A 116 -5.44 -3.15 -2.60
C ARG A 116 -6.08 -1.78 -2.72
N HIS A 117 -5.56 -0.94 -3.61
CA HIS A 117 -6.13 0.36 -3.94
C HIS A 117 -6.16 0.59 -5.43
N ARG A 118 -7.03 1.50 -5.86
CA ARG A 118 -7.19 1.95 -7.24
C ARG A 118 -6.99 3.46 -7.28
N PHE A 119 -6.27 3.93 -8.28
CA PHE A 119 -5.94 5.34 -8.48
C PHE A 119 -6.74 5.87 -9.67
N SER A 120 -7.91 6.47 -9.43
CA SER A 120 -8.80 6.91 -10.53
C SER A 120 -9.21 8.38 -10.50
N ASP A 121 -9.05 9.05 -9.35
CA ASP A 121 -9.80 10.30 -9.12
C ASP A 121 -8.92 11.55 -9.25
N TYR A 122 -7.63 11.46 -8.93
CA TYR A 122 -6.71 12.60 -8.93
C TYR A 122 -5.29 12.19 -9.32
N ASP A 123 -4.64 13.00 -10.17
CA ASP A 123 -3.20 12.97 -10.42
C ASP A 123 -2.47 13.98 -9.52
N GLY A 124 -1.13 13.92 -9.47
CA GLY A 124 -0.31 14.84 -8.69
C GLY A 124 0.38 14.21 -7.47
N LYS A 125 0.91 15.06 -6.60
CA LYS A 125 1.79 14.68 -5.46
C LYS A 125 1.05 14.77 -4.13
N PHE A 126 1.15 13.71 -3.34
CA PHE A 126 0.66 13.64 -1.96
C PHE A 126 1.59 12.73 -1.14
N VAL A 127 1.19 12.38 0.09
CA VAL A 127 2.02 11.60 1.01
C VAL A 127 1.33 10.35 1.53
N LEU A 128 2.15 9.42 1.98
CA LEU A 128 1.78 8.36 2.91
C LEU A 128 2.72 8.40 4.12
N HIS A 129 2.24 8.01 5.29
CA HIS A 129 3.02 8.10 6.51
C HIS A 129 2.52 7.15 7.60
N CYS A 130 3.31 7.03 8.66
CA CYS A 130 2.83 6.51 9.92
C CYS A 130 1.98 7.58 10.62
N HIS A 131 0.75 7.25 11.03
CA HIS A 131 -0.16 8.19 11.67
C HIS A 131 0.14 8.41 13.18
N ILE A 132 1.32 7.99 13.65
CA ILE A 132 1.85 8.42 14.94
C ILE A 132 2.69 9.65 14.66
N LEU A 133 2.20 10.84 15.05
CA LEU A 133 2.78 12.12 14.66
C LEU A 133 4.28 12.24 14.95
N ILE A 134 4.73 11.75 16.11
CA ILE A 134 6.17 11.79 16.44
C ILE A 134 7.02 10.88 15.54
N HIS A 135 6.45 9.81 15.00
CA HIS A 135 7.13 8.97 14.00
C HIS A 135 7.15 9.67 12.64
N GLU A 136 6.03 10.27 12.23
CA GLU A 136 5.91 11.07 11.00
C GLU A 136 6.94 12.20 10.96
N ASP A 137 6.96 13.06 11.99
CA ASP A 137 7.86 14.21 12.12
C ASP A 137 9.35 13.79 12.17
N GLN A 138 9.64 12.56 12.60
CA GLN A 138 10.98 11.99 12.63
C GLN A 138 11.36 11.20 11.36
N GLY A 139 10.56 11.33 10.30
CA GLY A 139 10.89 10.86 8.95
C GLY A 139 10.06 9.70 8.43
N MET A 140 9.05 9.22 9.16
CA MET A 140 8.22 8.08 8.75
C MET A 140 7.11 8.47 7.76
N MET A 141 7.50 9.15 6.69
CA MET A 141 6.65 9.66 5.63
C MET A 141 7.33 9.47 4.28
N ARG A 142 6.56 9.29 3.21
CA ARG A 142 7.04 9.17 1.82
C ARG A 142 6.13 9.91 0.85
N ASN A 143 6.72 10.39 -0.23
CA ASN A 143 6.01 11.03 -1.33
C ASN A 143 5.41 9.99 -2.27
N VAL A 144 4.16 10.23 -2.67
CA VAL A 144 3.46 9.50 -3.73
C VAL A 144 3.14 10.49 -4.85
N ARG A 145 3.38 10.09 -6.10
CA ARG A 145 3.02 10.85 -7.28
C ARG A 145 2.23 9.97 -8.24
N ILE A 146 0.99 10.37 -8.53
CA ILE A 146 0.19 9.77 -9.59
C ILE A 146 0.44 10.56 -10.87
N MET A 147 0.71 9.85 -11.97
CA MET A 147 0.90 10.40 -13.30
C MET A 147 -0.26 9.96 -14.20
N ASP A 148 -0.92 10.94 -14.83
CA ASP A 148 -1.84 10.70 -15.94
C ASP A 148 -1.02 10.67 -17.24
N ASN A 149 -1.08 9.55 -17.96
CA ASN A 149 -0.28 9.31 -19.17
C ASN A 149 -1.11 9.56 -20.43
#